data_AF-A0A949MKZ5-F1
#
_entry.id   AF-A0A949MKZ5-F1
#
_cell.length_a   1.000
_cell.length_b   1.000
_cell.length_c   1.000
_cell.angle_alpha   90.00
_cell.angle_beta   90.00
_cell.angle_gamma   90.00
#
_symmetry.space_group_name_H-M   'P 1'
#
loop_
_entity.id
_entity.type
_entity.pdbx_description
1 polymer ?
#
loop_
_entity_poly.entity_id
_entity_poly.type
_entity_poly.pdbx_seq_one_letter_code
_entity_poly.pdbx_strand_id
1 'polypeptide(L)'
;MIKYKLFSAGGNITALVKNASQNHDLSVLAKQILLKEPKVEQVGFIFASSGNKEDFYLKMMGGELCINAARSAAFDYCKQNKTNRTKFKISGTNSIIKANLKNDEMELSLPESLIISNSKVKKGYLVNMKGIRFIVADATNLN
;
A
#
# COMPACT_ATOMS: atom_id res chain seq x y z
N MET A 1 -12.28 -20.59 -6.72
CA MET A 1 -11.82 -20.18 -5.37
C MET A 1 -10.71 -19.16 -5.54
N ILE A 2 -10.83 -17.99 -4.91
CA ILE A 2 -9.87 -16.89 -5.06
C ILE A 2 -8.72 -17.11 -4.08
N LYS A 3 -7.48 -17.02 -4.58
CA LYS A 3 -6.27 -17.21 -3.77
C LYS A 3 -5.78 -15.84 -3.26
N TYR A 4 -5.61 -15.72 -1.96
CA TYR A 4 -4.97 -14.58 -1.31
C TYR A 4 -3.86 -15.05 -0.37
N LYS A 5 -2.94 -14.13 -0.05
CA LYS A 5 -1.91 -14.31 0.97
C LYS A 5 -2.05 -13.24 2.04
N LEU A 6 -1.73 -13.57 3.28
CA LEU A 6 -1.71 -12.61 4.38
C LEU A 6 -0.29 -12.11 4.61
N PHE A 7 -0.17 -10.82 4.88
CA PHE A 7 1.09 -10.15 5.22
C PHE A 7 0.89 -9.26 6.45
N SER A 8 1.94 -9.05 7.22
CA SER A 8 1.96 -8.07 8.30
C SER A 8 3.14 -7.13 8.13
N ALA A 9 2.87 -5.86 7.83
CA ALA A 9 3.89 -4.82 7.73
C ALA A 9 3.64 -3.78 8.82
N GLY A 10 4.54 -3.69 9.80
CA GLY A 10 4.39 -2.78 10.94
C GLY A 10 3.17 -3.09 11.81
N GLY A 11 2.76 -4.36 11.90
CA GLY A 11 1.57 -4.79 12.64
C GLY A 11 0.26 -4.74 11.86
N ASN A 12 0.21 -4.02 10.72
CA ASN A 12 -0.97 -3.95 9.87
C ASN A 12 -1.09 -5.22 9.02
N ILE A 13 -2.08 -6.06 9.35
CA ILE A 13 -2.34 -7.31 8.62
C ILE A 13 -3.16 -7.01 7.37
N THR A 14 -2.58 -7.28 6.21
CA THR A 14 -3.19 -7.07 4.89
C THR A 14 -3.36 -8.39 4.15
N ALA A 15 -4.55 -8.63 3.59
CA ALA A 15 -4.77 -9.70 2.62
C ALA A 15 -4.50 -9.21 1.20
N LEU A 16 -3.62 -9.89 0.46
CA LEU A 16 -3.31 -9.60 -0.94
C LEU A 16 -3.88 -10.68 -1.86
N VAL A 17 -4.86 -10.30 -2.67
CA VAL A 17 -5.47 -11.13 -3.71
C VAL A 17 -4.63 -11.05 -4.97
N LYS A 18 -4.17 -12.20 -5.46
CA LYS A 18 -3.36 -12.28 -6.68
C LYS A 18 -4.23 -12.47 -7.92
N ASN A 19 -3.74 -11.95 -9.05
CA ASN A 19 -4.38 -12.10 -10.36
C ASN A 19 -5.86 -11.69 -10.31
N ALA A 20 -6.14 -10.56 -9.67
CA ALA A 20 -7.49 -10.01 -9.65
C ALA A 20 -7.91 -9.68 -11.09
N SER A 21 -9.16 -9.99 -11.42
CA SER A 21 -9.76 -9.67 -12.71
C SER A 21 -10.68 -8.46 -12.55
N GLN A 22 -10.77 -7.63 -13.59
CA GLN A 22 -11.71 -6.51 -13.64
C GLN A 22 -13.17 -6.97 -13.60
N ASN A 23 -13.44 -8.23 -13.97
CA ASN A 23 -14.77 -8.82 -13.95
C ASN A 23 -15.23 -9.22 -12.53
N HIS A 24 -14.36 -9.13 -11.52
CA HIS A 24 -14.74 -9.44 -10.15
C HIS A 24 -15.36 -8.23 -9.46
N ASP A 25 -16.42 -8.46 -8.67
CA ASP A 25 -16.87 -7.50 -7.68
C ASP A 25 -15.88 -7.50 -6.50
N LEU A 26 -14.92 -6.57 -6.56
CA LEU A 26 -13.86 -6.45 -5.56
C LEU A 26 -14.42 -6.10 -4.17
N SER A 27 -15.56 -5.41 -4.09
CA SER A 27 -16.18 -5.04 -2.81
C SER A 27 -16.73 -6.28 -2.11
N VAL A 28 -17.46 -7.12 -2.86
CA VAL A 28 -18.00 -8.39 -2.35
C VAL A 28 -16.86 -9.33 -1.93
N LEU A 29 -15.82 -9.45 -2.75
CA LEU A 29 -14.63 -10.23 -2.42
C LEU A 29 -13.93 -9.74 -1.15
N ALA A 30 -13.71 -8.44 -1.03
CA ALA A 30 -13.07 -7.86 0.15
C ALA A 30 -13.90 -8.16 1.40
N LYS A 31 -15.22 -7.97 1.34
CA LYS A 31 -16.13 -8.29 2.45
C LYS A 31 -16.07 -9.76 2.84
N GLN A 32 -16.04 -10.68 1.87
CA GLN A 32 -15.90 -12.11 2.15
C GLN A 32 -14.58 -12.46 2.82
N ILE A 33 -13.47 -11.85 2.38
CA ILE A 33 -12.15 -12.06 2.98
C ILE A 33 -12.12 -11.53 4.41
N LEU A 34 -12.64 -10.31 4.65
CA LEU A 34 -12.70 -9.70 5.98
C LEU A 34 -13.57 -10.52 6.96
N LEU A 35 -14.68 -11.08 6.49
CA LEU A 35 -15.52 -11.97 7.31
C LEU A 35 -14.79 -13.27 7.67
N LYS A 36 -13.98 -13.80 6.75
CA LYS A 36 -13.23 -15.05 6.96
C LYS A 36 -11.97 -14.85 7.80
N GLU A 37 -11.36 -13.68 7.74
CA GLU A 37 -10.08 -13.37 8.38
C GLU A 37 -10.23 -12.16 9.33
N PRO A 38 -10.74 -12.35 10.56
CA PRO A 38 -11.11 -11.23 11.45
C PRO A 38 -9.94 -10.32 11.86
N LYS A 39 -8.70 -10.80 11.69
CA LYS A 39 -7.48 -10.04 11.99
C LYS A 39 -7.00 -9.19 10.82
N VAL A 40 -7.55 -9.37 9.62
CA VAL A 40 -7.20 -8.57 8.44
C VAL A 40 -7.89 -7.23 8.55
N GLU A 41 -7.10 -6.17 8.46
CA GLU A 41 -7.61 -4.79 8.51
C GLU A 41 -7.95 -4.29 7.09
N GLN A 42 -7.20 -4.75 6.08
CA GLN A 42 -7.29 -4.27 4.72
C GLN A 42 -7.11 -5.37 3.67
N VAL A 43 -7.77 -5.21 2.53
CA VAL A 43 -7.65 -6.10 1.37
C VAL A 43 -7.09 -5.32 0.18
N GLY A 44 -6.03 -5.84 -0.44
CA GLY A 44 -5.43 -5.33 -1.66
C GLY A 44 -5.56 -6.32 -2.81
N PHE A 45 -5.82 -5.81 -4.01
CA PHE A 45 -5.99 -6.58 -5.23
C PHE A 45 -4.86 -6.27 -6.20
N ILE A 46 -4.07 -7.28 -6.56
CA ILE A 46 -2.96 -7.13 -7.51
C ILE A 46 -3.47 -7.46 -8.92
N PHE A 47 -3.37 -6.48 -9.80
CA PHE A 47 -3.63 -6.59 -11.22
C PHE A 47 -2.31 -6.66 -11.99
N ALA A 48 -2.33 -7.43 -13.09
CA ALA A 48 -1.25 -7.37 -14.07
C ALA A 48 -1.09 -5.94 -14.59
N SER A 49 0.13 -5.59 -14.98
CA SER A 49 0.39 -4.28 -15.56
C SER A 49 -0.47 -4.01 -16.80
N SER A 50 -0.90 -2.76 -16.94
CA SER A 50 -1.66 -2.29 -18.10
C SER A 50 -0.75 -1.73 -19.22
N GLY A 51 0.58 -1.74 -19.02
CA GLY A 51 1.56 -1.28 -20.02
C GLY A 51 3.02 -1.42 -19.56
N ASN A 52 3.95 -0.71 -20.21
CA ASN A 52 5.40 -0.89 -19.95
C ASN A 52 5.96 -0.03 -18.79
N LYS A 53 5.11 0.79 -18.15
CA LYS A 53 5.55 1.79 -17.17
C LYS A 53 5.60 1.25 -15.74
N GLU A 54 4.72 0.32 -15.39
CA GLU A 54 4.65 -0.35 -14.09
C GLU A 54 4.75 -1.87 -14.26
N ASP A 55 5.17 -2.56 -13.20
CA ASP A 55 5.25 -4.02 -13.17
C ASP A 55 3.91 -4.65 -12.75
N PHE A 56 3.17 -3.94 -11.90
CA PHE A 56 1.82 -4.31 -11.47
C PHE A 56 1.04 -3.08 -10.99
N TYR A 57 -0.27 -3.26 -10.79
CA TYR A 57 -1.14 -2.28 -10.15
C TYR A 57 -1.79 -2.89 -8.89
N LEU A 58 -1.66 -2.18 -7.76
CA LEU A 58 -2.31 -2.53 -6.51
C LEU A 58 -3.54 -1.65 -6.29
N LYS A 59 -4.72 -2.27 -6.23
CA LYS A 59 -5.95 -1.57 -5.86
C LYS A 59 -6.38 -1.96 -4.46
N MET A 60 -6.48 -0.99 -3.55
CA MET A 60 -7.00 -1.21 -2.21
C MET A 60 -8.52 -1.28 -2.22
N MET A 61 -9.10 -2.02 -1.27
CA MET A 61 -10.55 -2.22 -1.18
C MET A 61 -11.36 -0.92 -1.05
N GLY A 62 -10.80 0.10 -0.40
CA GLY A 62 -11.42 1.43 -0.26
C GLY A 62 -10.94 2.44 -1.31
N GLY A 63 -10.06 2.04 -2.23
CA GLY A 63 -9.45 2.93 -3.22
C GLY A 63 -8.41 3.90 -2.65
N GLU A 64 -8.02 3.74 -1.38
CA GLU A 64 -7.06 4.55 -0.67
C GLU A 64 -5.60 4.22 -1.03
N LEU A 65 -4.69 5.09 -0.60
CA LEU A 65 -3.25 4.84 -0.59
C LEU A 65 -2.88 4.18 0.74
N CYS A 66 -2.41 2.92 0.70
CA CYS A 66 -1.88 2.24 1.89
C CYS A 66 -0.42 1.84 1.69
N ILE A 67 0.49 2.47 2.45
CA ILE A 67 1.93 2.22 2.36
C ILE A 67 2.32 0.84 2.90
N ASN A 68 1.62 0.33 3.93
CA ASN A 68 1.87 -1.00 4.48
C ASN A 68 1.53 -2.10 3.46
N ALA A 69 0.34 -2.01 2.85
CA ALA A 69 -0.06 -2.89 1.77
C ALA A 69 0.89 -2.79 0.56
N ALA A 70 1.32 -1.57 0.21
CA ALA A 70 2.30 -1.33 -0.86
C ALA A 70 3.62 -2.07 -0.60
N ARG A 71 4.14 -2.02 0.64
CA ARG A 71 5.36 -2.75 1.04
C ARG A 71 5.17 -4.25 0.91
N SER A 72 4.07 -4.78 1.41
CA SER A 72 3.76 -6.21 1.33
C SER A 72 3.65 -6.70 -0.11
N ALA A 73 2.99 -5.92 -0.99
CA ALA A 73 2.84 -6.28 -2.40
C ALA A 73 4.18 -6.25 -3.15
N ALA A 74 4.99 -5.21 -2.94
CA ALA A 74 6.31 -5.12 -3.54
C ALA A 74 7.23 -6.27 -3.09
N PHE A 75 7.19 -6.63 -1.80
CA PHE A 75 7.94 -7.76 -1.26
C PHE A 75 7.53 -9.08 -1.91
N ASP A 76 6.24 -9.39 -1.93
CA ASP A 76 5.75 -10.63 -2.54
C ASP A 76 6.04 -10.67 -4.05
N TYR A 77 5.95 -9.54 -4.76
CA TYR A 77 6.32 -9.43 -6.16
C TYR A 77 7.81 -9.75 -6.38
N CYS A 78 8.71 -9.10 -5.63
CA CYS A 78 10.15 -9.30 -5.72
C CYS A 78 10.53 -10.77 -5.46
N LYS A 79 9.95 -11.38 -4.42
CA LYS A 79 10.19 -12.79 -4.08
C LYS A 79 9.72 -13.75 -5.16
N GLN A 80 8.56 -13.52 -5.76
CA GLN A 80 8.04 -14.38 -6.83
C GLN A 80 8.87 -14.29 -8.12
N ASN A 81 9.31 -13.09 -8.48
CA ASN A 81 10.00 -12.83 -9.74
C ASN A 81 11.53 -12.88 -9.60
N LYS A 82 12.06 -13.26 -8.43
CA LYS A 82 13.50 -13.33 -8.13
C LYS A 82 14.23 -12.03 -8.52
N THR A 83 13.61 -10.89 -8.24
CA THR A 83 14.17 -9.55 -8.48
C THR A 83 14.29 -8.80 -7.16
N ASN A 84 15.23 -7.85 -7.10
CA ASN A 84 15.38 -6.96 -5.96
C ASN A 84 14.69 -5.60 -6.17
N ARG A 85 14.14 -5.34 -7.35
CA ARG A 85 13.53 -4.04 -7.66
C ARG A 85 12.19 -4.23 -8.35
N THR A 86 11.27 -3.34 -8.04
CA THR A 86 10.00 -3.23 -8.76
C THR A 86 9.50 -1.79 -8.76
N LYS A 87 8.67 -1.47 -9.74
CA LYS A 87 7.94 -0.21 -9.85
C LYS A 87 6.47 -0.51 -10.06
N PHE A 88 5.58 0.14 -9.33
CA PHE A 88 4.16 -0.17 -9.39
C PHE A 88 3.30 1.07 -9.16
N LYS A 89 2.03 0.96 -9.52
CA LYS A 89 1.01 1.94 -9.15
C LYS A 89 0.15 1.38 -8.01
N ILE A 90 -0.41 2.28 -7.22
CA ILE A 90 -1.36 1.95 -6.17
C ILE A 90 -2.55 2.91 -6.21
N SER A 91 -3.74 2.47 -5.81
CA SER A 91 -4.89 3.36 -5.60
C SER A 91 -4.57 4.52 -4.64
N GLY A 92 -5.37 5.59 -4.69
CA GLY A 92 -5.15 6.81 -3.92
C GLY A 92 -4.05 7.75 -4.47
N THR A 93 -3.31 7.33 -5.50
CA THR A 93 -2.36 8.19 -6.22
C THR A 93 -2.17 7.77 -7.67
N ASN A 94 -1.79 8.72 -8.53
CA ASN A 94 -1.40 8.44 -9.92
C ASN A 94 0.12 8.27 -10.09
N SER A 95 0.88 8.45 -9.00
CA SER A 95 2.33 8.41 -9.05
C SER A 95 2.86 6.97 -9.03
N ILE A 96 3.98 6.72 -9.72
CA ILE A 96 4.68 5.43 -9.66
C ILE A 96 5.46 5.35 -8.35
N ILE A 97 5.28 4.26 -7.62
CA ILE A 97 6.07 3.92 -6.44
C ILE A 97 7.20 3.00 -6.89
N LYS A 98 8.43 3.29 -6.45
CA LYS A 98 9.58 2.42 -6.66
C LYS A 98 9.88 1.68 -5.36
N ALA A 99 10.32 0.44 -5.49
CA ALA A 99 10.64 -0.41 -4.36
C ALA A 99 11.94 -1.16 -4.57
N ASN A 100 12.69 -1.32 -3.48
CA ASN A 100 13.96 -2.02 -3.46
C ASN A 100 13.98 -3.00 -2.28
N LEU A 101 14.30 -4.25 -2.58
CA LEU A 101 14.49 -5.32 -1.62
C LEU A 101 15.98 -5.45 -1.31
N LYS A 102 16.36 -5.28 -0.05
CA LYS A 102 17.73 -5.47 0.42
C LYS A 102 17.70 -6.21 1.76
N ASN A 103 18.39 -7.33 1.88
CA ASN A 103 18.48 -8.11 3.12
C ASN A 103 17.10 -8.40 3.75
N ASP A 104 16.12 -8.80 2.93
CA ASP A 104 14.73 -9.01 3.35
C ASP A 104 13.96 -7.78 3.83
N GLU A 105 14.55 -6.59 3.75
CA GLU A 105 13.88 -5.32 4.01
C GLU A 105 13.37 -4.70 2.71
N MET A 106 12.10 -4.29 2.74
CA MET A 106 11.44 -3.60 1.64
C MET A 106 11.41 -2.10 1.88
N GLU A 107 12.17 -1.37 1.07
CA GLU A 107 12.20 0.09 1.02
C GLU A 107 11.30 0.59 -0.11
N LEU A 108 10.48 1.61 0.16
CA LEU A 108 9.68 2.29 -0.86
C LEU A 108 10.18 3.72 -1.04
N SER A 109 10.46 4.10 -2.28
CA SER A 109 10.69 5.49 -2.66
C SER A 109 9.35 6.13 -3.00
N LEU A 110 8.84 6.94 -2.07
CA LEU A 110 7.59 7.69 -2.24
C LEU A 110 7.87 9.03 -2.95
N PRO A 111 7.06 9.41 -3.96
CA PRO A 111 7.27 10.67 -4.67
C PRO A 111 6.81 11.86 -3.83
N GLU A 112 7.56 12.97 -3.88
CA GLU A 112 7.23 14.21 -3.16
C GLU A 112 5.83 14.75 -3.46
N SER A 113 5.31 14.46 -4.67
CA SER A 113 3.94 14.79 -5.09
C SER A 113 2.81 14.16 -4.23
N LEU A 114 3.15 13.29 -3.29
CA LEU A 114 2.22 12.83 -2.25
C LEU A 114 2.01 13.85 -1.14
N ILE A 115 2.99 14.72 -0.89
CA ILE A 115 2.88 15.83 0.08
C ILE A 115 2.20 17.00 -0.63
N ILE A 116 1.06 17.41 -0.11
CA ILE A 116 0.28 18.56 -0.61
C ILE A 116 0.81 19.85 0.01
N SER A 117 1.02 19.85 1.33
CA SER A 117 1.61 20.97 2.06
C SER A 117 2.11 20.53 3.43
N ASN A 118 3.02 21.31 4.00
CA ASN A 118 3.39 21.21 5.41
C ASN A 118 3.39 22.61 6.03
N SER A 119 3.01 22.71 7.30
CA SER A 119 2.98 23.97 8.03
C SER A 119 3.31 23.76 9.50
N LYS A 120 4.03 24.69 10.11
CA LYS A 120 4.34 24.64 11.54
C LYS A 120 3.09 25.01 12.34
N VAL A 121 2.79 24.24 13.37
CA VAL A 121 1.71 24.45 14.35
C VAL A 121 2.30 24.43 15.77
N LYS A 122 1.55 24.88 16.78
CA LYS A 122 2.06 24.96 18.17
C LYS A 122 2.67 23.64 18.66
N LYS A 123 2.06 22.50 18.32
CA LYS A 123 2.50 21.17 18.76
C LYS A 123 3.59 20.54 17.88
N GLY A 124 3.94 21.13 16.74
CA GLY A 124 4.88 20.54 15.77
C GLY A 124 4.57 20.94 14.33
N TYR A 125 4.33 19.97 13.45
CA TYR A 125 4.03 20.19 12.04
C TYR A 125 2.70 19.54 11.65
N LEU A 126 1.86 20.29 10.93
CA LEU A 126 0.74 19.72 10.20
C LEU A 126 1.22 19.37 8.79
N VAL A 127 1.20 18.08 8.46
CA VAL A 127 1.63 17.55 7.17
C VAL A 127 0.41 17.00 6.43
N ASN A 128 0.06 17.67 5.32
CA ASN A 128 -1.01 17.27 4.44
C ASN A 128 -0.45 16.37 3.34
N MET A 129 -0.91 15.13 3.30
CA MET A 129 -0.61 14.20 2.23
C MET A 129 -1.89 13.85 1.47
N LYS A 130 -1.75 13.27 0.28
CA LYS A 130 -2.90 12.74 -0.46
C LYS A 130 -3.58 11.63 0.33
N GLY A 131 -4.82 11.89 0.77
CA GLY A 131 -5.68 10.94 1.48
C GLY A 131 -5.50 10.86 3.00
N ILE A 132 -4.47 11.52 3.56
CA ILE A 132 -4.23 11.53 5.01
C ILE A 132 -3.57 12.84 5.45
N ARG A 133 -3.89 13.28 6.66
CA ARG A 133 -3.30 14.45 7.30
C ARG A 133 -2.69 14.01 8.62
N PHE A 134 -1.42 14.32 8.82
CA PHE A 134 -0.68 14.02 10.04
C PHE A 134 -0.43 15.29 10.85
N ILE A 135 -0.52 15.18 12.16
CA ILE A 135 0.14 16.13 13.08
C ILE A 135 1.38 15.41 13.58
N VAL A 136 2.55 15.85 13.12
CA VAL A 136 3.84 15.36 13.58
C VAL A 136 4.26 16.25 14.74
N ALA A 137 4.06 15.75 15.95
CA ALA A 137 4.43 16.45 17.17
C ALA A 137 5.83 16.06 17.64
N ASP A 138 6.55 17.01 18.23
CA ASP A 138 7.71 16.68 19.05
C ASP A 138 7.21 16.02 20.34
N ALA A 139 7.85 14.95 20.78
CA ALA A 139 7.46 14.23 22.01
C ALA A 139 7.42 15.17 23.23
N THR A 140 8.28 16.19 23.25
CA THR A 140 8.33 17.21 24.31
C THR A 140 7.10 18.14 24.34
N ASN A 141 6.34 18.23 23.26
CA ASN A 141 5.17 19.11 23.11
C ASN A 141 3.83 18.38 23.32
N LEU A 142 3.86 17.11 23.77
CA LEU A 142 2.67 16.29 24.03
C LEU A 142 2.17 16.35 25.49
N ASN A 143 2.84 17.11 26.35
CA ASN A 143 2.46 17.36 27.73
C ASN A 143 1.60 18.61 27.89
#